data_AF-A0A4U3LCQ5-F1
#
_entry.id   AF-A0A4U3LCQ5-F1
#
_cell.length_a   1.000
_cell.length_b   1.000
_cell.length_c   1.000
_cell.angle_alpha   90.00
_cell.angle_beta   90.00
_cell.angle_gamma   90.00
#
_symmetry.space_group_name_H-M   'P 1'
#
loop_
_entity.id
_entity.type
_entity.pdbx_description
1 polymer ?
#
loop_
_entity_poly.entity_id
_entity_poly.type
_entity_poly.pdbx_seq_one_letter_code
_entity_poly.pdbx_strand_id
1 'polypeptide(L)'
;MQLAYFWEQEDAEAVAELLDGEVRRGRFHGEDDDEDHPWVVELTGGQDVERVVAEHDGWLETSADAPGGAPLPLPQEPKRFKK
;
A
#
# COMPACT_ATOMS: atom_id res chain seq x y z
N MET A 1 2.28 11.81 3.64
CA MET A 1 1.30 11.25 2.69
C MET A 1 1.05 9.82 3.10
N GLN A 2 -0.21 9.42 3.18
CA GLN A 2 -0.63 8.06 3.49
C GLN A 2 -1.36 7.50 2.27
N LEU A 3 -1.12 6.23 1.96
CA LEU A 3 -1.76 5.53 0.84
C LEU A 3 -2.71 4.51 1.45
N ALA A 4 -3.97 4.50 1.06
CA ALA A 4 -4.90 3.44 1.42
C ALA A 4 -5.22 2.60 0.17
N TYR A 5 -5.26 1.29 0.32
CA TYR A 5 -5.53 0.33 -0.74
C TYR A 5 -6.87 -0.35 -0.49
N PHE A 6 -7.68 -0.46 -1.54
CA PHE A 6 -9.01 -1.09 -1.49
C PHE A 6 -9.22 -1.98 -2.71
N TRP A 7 -9.90 -3.11 -2.53
CA TRP A 7 -10.30 -3.96 -3.65
C TRP A 7 -11.58 -3.47 -4.31
N GLU A 8 -12.49 -2.92 -3.52
CA GLU A 8 -13.77 -2.40 -3.99
C GLU A 8 -13.67 -0.91 -4.33
N GLN A 9 -14.20 -0.54 -5.49
CA GLN A 9 -14.22 0.84 -5.94
C GLN A 9 -15.07 1.71 -4.99
N GLU A 10 -16.20 1.19 -4.56
CA GLU A 10 -17.16 1.87 -3.69
C GLU A 10 -16.52 2.28 -2.36
N ASP A 11 -15.70 1.38 -1.78
CA ASP A 11 -14.95 1.66 -0.56
C ASP A 11 -13.87 2.72 -0.79
N ALA A 12 -13.14 2.66 -1.91
CA ALA A 12 -12.14 3.68 -2.24
C ALA A 12 -12.76 5.07 -2.42
N GLU A 13 -13.91 5.15 -3.11
CA GLU A 13 -14.64 6.41 -3.31
C GLU A 13 -15.21 6.94 -2.00
N ALA A 14 -15.81 6.08 -1.16
CA ALA A 14 -16.34 6.48 0.15
C ALA A 14 -15.25 7.04 1.07
N VAL A 15 -14.09 6.39 1.13
CA VAL A 15 -12.94 6.84 1.93
C VAL A 15 -12.39 8.16 1.40
N ALA A 16 -12.30 8.32 0.08
CA ALA A 16 -11.84 9.55 -0.55
C ALA A 16 -12.79 10.73 -0.29
N GLU A 17 -14.11 10.53 -0.36
CA GLU A 17 -15.09 11.56 -0.01
C GLU A 17 -15.05 11.93 1.47
N LEU A 18 -14.86 10.95 2.36
CA LEU A 18 -14.88 11.17 3.80
C LEU A 18 -13.61 11.87 4.32
N LEU A 19 -12.46 11.56 3.72
CA LEU A 19 -11.14 12.01 4.18
C LEU A 19 -10.49 13.03 3.26
N ASP A 20 -11.22 13.54 2.25
CA ASP A 20 -10.72 14.48 1.24
C ASP A 20 -9.46 13.94 0.53
N GLY A 21 -9.57 12.69 0.06
CA GLY A 21 -8.52 11.93 -0.61
C GLY A 21 -8.64 11.91 -2.13
N GLU A 22 -7.54 11.63 -2.82
CA GLU A 22 -7.55 11.44 -4.27
C GLU A 22 -7.49 9.94 -4.61
N VAL A 23 -8.52 9.43 -5.29
CA VAL A 23 -8.53 8.05 -5.80
C VAL A 23 -7.68 7.97 -7.06
N ARG A 24 -6.69 7.09 -7.05
CA ARG A 24 -5.84 6.74 -8.19
C ARG A 24 -5.93 5.25 -8.51
N ARG A 25 -6.03 4.96 -9.79
CA ARG A 25 -5.89 3.61 -10.34
C ARG A 25 -4.84 3.64 -11.44
N GLY A 26 -3.78 2.84 -11.29
CA GLY A 26 -2.71 2.80 -12.28
C GLY A 26 -3.22 2.17 -13.58
N ARG A 27 -3.33 2.95 -14.67
CA ARG A 27 -3.42 2.37 -16.02
C ARG A 27 -2.06 1.79 -16.39
N PHE A 28 -1.84 0.50 -16.13
CA PHE A 28 -0.76 -0.20 -16.80
C PHE A 28 -1.20 -0.48 -18.24
N HIS A 29 -0.42 -0.01 -19.21
CA HIS A 29 -0.76 -0.05 -20.62
C HIS A 29 -0.43 -1.45 -21.18
N GLY A 30 -1.42 -2.33 -21.29
CA GLY A 30 -1.29 -3.59 -22.04
C GLY A 30 -2.05 -4.76 -21.43
N GLU A 31 -3.14 -5.13 -22.10
CA GLU A 31 -4.05 -6.27 -21.84
C GLU A 31 -4.91 -6.15 -20.57
N ASP A 32 -6.22 -5.97 -20.76
CA ASP A 32 -7.40 -6.56 -20.09
C ASP A 32 -7.32 -7.09 -18.62
N ASP A 33 -6.32 -6.69 -17.83
CA ASP A 33 -6.14 -7.03 -16.41
C ASP A 33 -6.68 -5.87 -15.55
N ASP A 34 -7.82 -5.33 -15.97
CA ASP A 34 -8.55 -4.26 -15.30
C ASP A 34 -9.22 -4.75 -13.99
N GLU A 35 -9.17 -6.04 -13.70
CA GLU A 35 -9.90 -6.67 -12.60
C GLU A 35 -9.03 -7.05 -11.38
N ASP A 36 -7.70 -7.03 -11.47
CA ASP A 36 -6.81 -7.53 -10.40
C ASP A 36 -5.94 -6.44 -9.72
N HIS A 37 -6.26 -5.16 -9.95
CA HIS A 37 -5.54 -4.05 -9.33
C HIS A 37 -6.36 -3.33 -8.25
N PRO A 38 -5.88 -3.27 -7.00
CA PRO A 38 -6.54 -2.53 -5.95
C PRO A 38 -6.54 -1.01 -6.25
N TRP A 39 -7.63 -0.36 -5.88
CA TRP A 39 -7.79 1.09 -5.87
C TRP A 39 -6.89 1.71 -4.81
N VAL A 40 -6.21 2.79 -5.16
CA VAL A 40 -5.29 3.48 -4.25
C VAL A 40 -5.85 4.85 -3.93
N VAL A 41 -6.04 5.17 -2.66
CA VAL A 41 -6.48 6.49 -2.20
C VAL A 41 -5.31 7.21 -1.55
N GLU A 42 -4.90 8.34 -2.12
CA GLU A 42 -3.91 9.23 -1.53
C GLU A 42 -4.56 10.17 -0.52
N LEU A 43 -4.09 10.08 0.72
CA LEU A 43 -4.60 10.84 1.85
C LEU A 43 -3.54 11.83 2.34
N THR A 44 -3.95 13.09 2.51
CA THR A 44 -3.11 14.16 3.07
C THR A 44 -2.90 14.01 4.58
N GLY A 45 -3.73 13.19 5.24
CA GLY A 45 -3.60 12.74 6.61
C GLY A 45 -4.71 13.25 7.53
N GLY A 46 -5.04 12.49 8.57
CA GLY A 46 -6.08 12.80 9.55
C GLY A 46 -6.05 11.80 10.70
N GLN A 47 -6.66 12.14 11.85
CA GLN A 47 -6.64 11.26 13.02
C GLN A 47 -7.51 10.00 12.87
N ASP A 48 -8.49 10.03 11.97
CA ASP A 48 -9.46 8.95 11.78
C ASP A 48 -9.16 8.06 10.57
N VAL A 49 -8.08 8.33 9.83
CA VAL A 49 -7.73 7.61 8.59
C VAL A 49 -7.64 6.10 8.82
N GLU A 50 -6.90 5.67 9.84
CA GLU A 50 -6.68 4.25 10.15
C GLU A 50 -8.00 3.52 10.50
N ARG A 51 -8.90 4.20 11.23
CA ARG A 51 -10.22 3.66 11.57
C ARG A 51 -11.08 3.50 10.31
N VAL A 52 -11.19 4.54 9.51
CA VAL A 52 -12.04 4.56 8.31
C VAL A 52 -11.56 3.49 7.31
N VAL A 53 -10.25 3.39 7.09
CA VAL A 53 -9.69 2.36 6.21
C VAL A 53 -10.01 0.95 6.73
N ALA A 54 -9.91 0.70 8.04
CA ALA A 54 -10.26 -0.59 8.63
C ALA A 54 -11.77 -0.92 8.58
N GLU A 55 -12.65 0.09 8.62
CA GLU A 55 -14.10 -0.09 8.48
C GLU A 55 -14.50 -0.50 7.04
N HIS A 56 -13.69 -0.12 6.06
CA HIS A 56 -13.89 -0.35 4.62
C HIS A 56 -13.03 -1.50 4.06
N ASP A 57 -12.61 -2.44 4.93
CA ASP A 57 -11.74 -3.59 4.60
C ASP A 57 -10.45 -3.21 3.83
N GLY A 58 -10.01 -1.97 3.98
CA GLY A 58 -8.84 -1.44 3.29
C GLY A 58 -7.55 -1.66 4.07
N TRP A 59 -6.43 -1.43 3.39
CA TRP A 59 -5.12 -1.46 4.00
C TRP A 59 -4.41 -0.11 3.90
N LEU A 60 -4.02 0.45 5.05
CA LEU A 60 -3.32 1.73 5.14
C LEU A 60 -1.81 1.51 5.10
N GLU A 61 -1.18 1.95 4.02
CA GLU A 61 0.25 2.10 3.91
C GLU A 61 0.63 3.53 4.31
N THR A 62 1.02 3.70 5.57
CA THR A 62 1.73 4.89 5.98
C THR A 62 3.13 4.82 5.37
N SER A 63 3.59 5.85 4.67
CA SER A 63 5.00 6.00 4.29
C SER A 63 5.88 6.26 5.52
N ALA A 64 5.72 5.46 6.57
CA ALA A 64 6.79 5.18 7.49
C ALA A 64 7.86 4.46 6.68
N ASP A 65 8.68 5.25 6.00
CA ASP A 65 10.08 4.94 5.77
C ASP A 65 10.65 4.58 7.15
N ALA A 66 10.44 3.35 7.59
CA ALA A 66 11.35 2.74 8.51
C ALA A 66 12.66 2.78 7.72
N PRO A 67 13.65 3.61 8.12
CA PRO A 67 14.88 3.70 7.38
C PRO A 67 15.40 2.27 7.31
N GLY A 68 15.36 1.68 6.11
CA GLY A 68 15.77 0.32 5.87
C GLY A 68 17.21 0.24 6.33
N GLY A 69 17.40 -0.26 7.55
CA GLY A 69 18.73 -0.38 8.14
C GLY A 69 19.58 -1.11 7.13
N ALA A 70 20.76 -0.55 6.84
CA ALA A 70 21.64 -1.08 5.80
C ALA A 70 21.70 -2.61 5.88
N PRO A 71 21.52 -3.33 4.76
CA PRO A 71 21.44 -4.78 4.79
C PRO A 71 22.68 -5.33 5.49
N LEU A 72 22.45 -6.20 6.49
CA LEU A 72 23.54 -6.86 7.19
C LEU A 72 24.44 -7.56 6.16
N PRO A 73 25.78 -7.41 6.26
CA PRO A 73 26.68 -7.98 5.26
C PRO A 73 26.50 -9.49 5.21
N LEU A 74 26.34 -10.02 4.00
CA LEU A 74 26.25 -11.45 3.77
C LEU A 74 27.59 -12.13 4.16
N PRO A 75 27.54 -13.36 4.70
CA PRO A 75 28.74 -14.15 4.91
C PRO A 75 29.44 -14.40 3.57
N GLN A 76 30.69 -13.94 3.47
CA GLN A 76 31.51 -13.98 2.25
C GLN A 76 32.09 -15.36 1.92
N GLU A 77 31.86 -16.35 2.78
CA GLU A 77 32.47 -17.67 2.65
C GLU A 77 31.42 -18.78 2.59
N PRO A 78 31.56 -19.73 1.65
CA PRO A 78 30.68 -20.88 1.59
C PRO A 78 30.84 -21.71 2.87
N LYS A 79 29.74 -21.96 3.57
CA LYS A 79 29.70 -22.94 4.68
C LYS A 79 29.98 -24.33 4.09
N ARG A 80 31.24 -24.76 4.14
CA ARG A 80 31.62 -26.14 3.85
C ARG A 80 31.02 -27.04 4.92
N PHE A 81 29.85 -27.62 4.63
CA PHE A 81 29.42 -28.82 5.33
C PHE A 81 30.44 -29.92 5.01
N LYS A 82 31.20 -30.33 6.04
CA LYS A 82 32.09 -31.50 5.94
C LYS A 82 31.23 -32.75 5.74
N LYS A 83 31.67 -33.57 4.78
CA LYS A 83 31.07 -34.85 4.39
C LYS A 83 31.08 -35.87 5.52
#